data_AF-A0A523Z3S1-F1
#
_entry.id   AF-A0A523Z3S1-F1
#
_cell.length_a   1.000
_cell.length_b   1.000
_cell.length_c   1.000
_cell.angle_alpha   90.00
_cell.angle_beta   90.00
_cell.angle_gamma   90.00
#
_symmetry.space_group_name_H-M   'P 1'
#
loop_
_entity.id
_entity.type
_entity.pdbx_description
1 polymer ?
#
loop_
_entity_poly.entity_id
_entity_poly.type
_entity_poly.pdbx_seq_one_letter_code
_entity_poly.pdbx_strand_id
1 'polypeptide(L)'
;MKEFECKRCGFLIYLSPKDENEPLCPLCRGTMGETGDEKKTKELQIYKCSECGRTFYVKHGEKPYKCPFCNQTFSLTPRIKQGERL
;
A
#
# COMPACT_ATOMS: atom_id res chain seq x y z
N MET A 1 -8.52 -12.51 -3.10
CA MET A 1 -7.79 -11.28 -2.69
C MET A 1 -8.83 -10.34 -2.10
N LYS A 2 -8.57 -9.79 -0.92
CA LYS A 2 -9.52 -8.91 -0.21
C LYS A 2 -9.31 -7.46 -0.62
N GLU A 3 -10.38 -6.76 -0.97
CA GLU A 3 -10.38 -5.32 -1.30
C GLU A 3 -10.72 -4.48 -0.06
N PHE A 4 -9.90 -3.46 0.19
CA PHE A 4 -10.07 -2.53 1.30
C PHE A 4 -10.16 -1.10 0.79
N GLU A 5 -11.20 -0.40 1.21
CA GLU A 5 -11.48 0.98 0.82
C GLU A 5 -11.34 1.91 2.03
N CYS A 6 -10.58 3.00 1.87
CA CYS A 6 -10.55 4.03 2.89
C CYS A 6 -11.83 4.86 2.88
N LYS A 7 -12.58 4.85 3.99
CA LYS A 7 -13.80 5.66 4.13
C LYS A 7 -13.56 7.17 4.18
N ARG A 8 -12.30 7.60 4.30
CA ARG A 8 -11.92 9.03 4.35
C ARG A 8 -11.56 9.61 3.00
N CYS A 9 -10.76 8.90 2.20
CA CYS A 9 -10.25 9.41 0.93
C CYS A 9 -10.58 8.52 -0.28
N GLY A 10 -11.31 7.41 -0.08
CA GLY A 10 -11.69 6.48 -1.14
C GLY A 10 -10.54 5.63 -1.70
N PHE A 11 -9.35 5.70 -1.12
CA PHE A 11 -8.19 4.95 -1.61
C PHE A 11 -8.40 3.45 -1.44
N LEU A 12 -8.05 2.68 -2.49
CA LEU A 12 -8.24 1.23 -2.53
C LEU A 12 -6.91 0.49 -2.43
N ILE A 13 -6.88 -0.54 -1.61
CA ILE A 13 -5.78 -1.53 -1.59
C ILE A 13 -6.34 -2.94 -1.64
N TYR A 14 -5.50 -3.87 -2.05
CA TYR A 14 -5.83 -5.29 -2.08
C TYR A 14 -4.79 -6.07 -1.28
N LEU A 15 -5.27 -6.96 -0.42
CA LEU A 15 -4.43 -7.84 0.39
C LEU A 15 -4.68 -9.31 0.06
N SER A 16 -3.66 -10.13 0.29
CA SER A 16 -3.83 -11.57 0.23
C SER A 16 -4.63 -12.06 1.45
N PRO A 17 -5.44 -13.12 1.33
CA PRO A 17 -6.23 -13.66 2.45
C PRO A 17 -5.38 -14.20 3.62
N LYS A 18 -4.05 -14.29 3.44
CA LYS A 18 -3.10 -14.65 4.51
C LYS A 18 -2.81 -13.48 5.46
N ASP A 19 -3.17 -12.25 5.09
CA ASP A 19 -2.99 -11.07 5.92
C ASP A 19 -4.31 -10.79 6.67
N GLU A 20 -4.46 -11.35 7.87
CA GLU A 20 -5.64 -11.15 8.74
C GLU A 20 -5.65 -9.79 9.46
N ASN A 21 -4.73 -8.89 9.11
CA ASN A 21 -4.57 -7.62 9.82
C ASN A 21 -5.37 -6.53 9.12
N GLU A 22 -6.08 -5.72 9.91
CA GLU A 22 -6.81 -4.53 9.46
C GLU A 22 -5.84 -3.47 8.93
N PRO A 23 -5.82 -3.18 7.61
CA PRO A 23 -4.90 -2.20 7.08
C PRO A 23 -5.37 -0.76 7.33
N LEU A 24 -4.41 0.14 7.41
CA LEU A 24 -4.64 1.58 7.40
C LEU A 24 -4.43 2.15 6.00
N CYS A 25 -5.10 3.27 5.72
CA CYS A 25 -4.94 3.93 4.43
C CYS A 25 -3.48 4.39 4.21
N PRO A 26 -2.84 4.01 3.10
CA PRO A 26 -1.45 4.37 2.80
C PRO A 26 -1.27 5.86 2.43
N LEU A 27 -2.35 6.63 2.29
CA LEU A 27 -2.33 8.07 2.06
C LEU A 27 -2.61 8.87 3.34
N CYS A 28 -3.77 8.62 3.97
CA CYS A 28 -4.27 9.43 5.09
C CYS A 28 -4.26 8.73 6.45
N ARG A 29 -3.86 7.45 6.51
CA ARG A 29 -3.97 6.57 7.69
C ARG A 29 -5.38 6.43 8.28
N GLY A 30 -6.42 6.79 7.53
CA GLY A 30 -7.78 6.46 7.90
C GLY A 30 -8.01 4.96 7.95
N THR A 31 -8.97 4.52 8.74
CA THR A 31 -9.45 3.14 8.79
C THR A 31 -9.92 2.71 7.40
N MET A 32 -9.56 1.50 7.00
CA MET A 32 -10.05 0.91 5.75
C MET A 32 -11.16 -0.09 6.06
N GLY A 33 -12.24 -0.03 5.28
CA GLY A 33 -13.32 -1.02 5.35
C GLY A 33 -13.11 -2.09 4.28
N GLU A 34 -13.24 -3.36 4.66
CA GLU A 34 -13.32 -4.47 3.71
C GLU A 34 -14.61 -4.30 2.88
N THR A 35 -14.49 -4.25 1.55
CA THR A 35 -15.64 -3.95 0.66
C THR A 35 -15.94 -5.07 -0.34
N GLY A 36 -15.10 -6.10 -0.46
CA GLY A 36 -15.44 -7.29 -1.26
C GLY A 36 -14.27 -8.21 -1.61
N ASP A 37 -14.61 -9.32 -2.28
CA ASP A 37 -13.71 -10.41 -2.65
C ASP A 37 -13.42 -10.47 -4.16
N GLU A 38 -12.11 -10.46 -4.45
CA GLU A 38 -11.41 -11.03 -5.61
C GLU A 38 -11.68 -10.49 -7.03
N LYS A 39 -11.07 -9.32 -7.34
CA LYS A 39 -10.63 -9.01 -8.72
C LYS A 39 -9.17 -9.41 -8.93
N LYS A 40 -8.95 -10.54 -9.62
CA LYS A 40 -7.66 -10.88 -10.27
C LYS A 40 -7.51 -10.03 -11.55
N THR A 41 -7.26 -8.72 -11.40
CA THR A 41 -6.97 -7.87 -12.55
C THR A 41 -5.47 -7.88 -12.88
N LYS A 42 -5.15 -7.98 -14.16
CA LYS A 42 -3.78 -7.83 -14.71
C LYS A 42 -3.21 -6.42 -14.46
N GLU A 43 -4.01 -5.51 -13.93
CA GLU A 43 -3.69 -4.09 -13.72
C GLU A 43 -3.42 -3.73 -12.25
N LEU A 44 -3.01 -4.69 -11.41
CA LEU A 44 -2.57 -4.43 -10.04
C LEU A 44 -1.04 -4.33 -9.98
N GLN A 45 -0.54 -3.34 -9.26
CA GLN A 45 0.88 -3.18 -8.97
C GLN A 45 1.19 -3.66 -7.55
N ILE A 46 2.24 -4.47 -7.43
CA ILE A 46 2.68 -5.09 -6.18
C ILE A 46 3.64 -4.16 -5.45
N TYR A 47 3.42 -3.97 -4.15
CA TYR A 47 4.30 -3.22 -3.27
C TYR A 47 4.68 -4.07 -2.07
N LYS A 48 6.00 -4.26 -1.88
CA LYS A 48 6.56 -4.93 -0.71
C LYS A 48 7.17 -3.89 0.22
N CYS A 49 6.76 -3.91 1.49
CA CYS A 49 7.36 -3.07 2.50
C CYS A 49 8.69 -3.66 2.96
N SER A 50 9.75 -2.83 3.03
CA SER A 50 11.07 -3.26 3.51
C SER A 50 11.11 -3.49 5.01
N GLU A 51 10.37 -2.71 5.81
CA GLU A 51 10.38 -2.84 7.27
C GLU A 51 9.63 -4.09 7.75
N CYS A 52 8.35 -4.22 7.43
CA CYS A 52 7.54 -5.34 7.90
C CYS A 52 7.54 -6.55 6.95
N GLY A 53 8.17 -6.44 5.78
CA GLY A 53 8.23 -7.51 4.77
C GLY A 53 6.91 -7.81 4.06
N ARG A 54 5.80 -7.18 4.48
CA ARG A 54 4.46 -7.45 3.96
C ARG A 54 4.28 -6.93 2.55
N THR A 55 3.47 -7.65 1.79
CA THR A 55 3.17 -7.34 0.40
C THR A 55 1.70 -6.98 0.27
N PHE A 56 1.41 -5.90 -0.43
CA PHE A 56 0.05 -5.46 -0.73
C PHE A 56 0.00 -5.01 -2.19
N TYR A 57 -1.20 -4.94 -2.73
CA TYR A 57 -1.42 -4.60 -4.12
C TYR A 57 -2.26 -3.33 -4.19
N VAL A 58 -1.99 -2.50 -5.18
CA VAL A 58 -2.77 -1.30 -5.47
C VAL A 58 -3.09 -1.28 -6.96
N LYS A 59 -4.09 -0.51 -7.35
CA LYS A 59 -4.42 -0.35 -8.77
C LYS A 59 -3.28 0.36 -9.50
N HIS A 60 -2.99 -0.04 -10.73
CA HIS A 60 -1.95 0.59 -11.54
C HIS A 60 -2.23 2.10 -11.68
N GLY A 61 -1.20 2.93 -11.50
CA GLY A 61 -1.31 4.39 -11.41
C GLY A 61 -1.54 4.94 -10.01
N GLU A 62 -1.97 4.12 -9.04
CA GLU A 62 -2.05 4.54 -7.63
C GLU A 62 -0.71 4.39 -6.93
N LYS A 63 -0.28 5.45 -6.24
CA LYS A 63 1.03 5.55 -5.60
C LYS A 63 0.87 5.70 -4.08
N PRO A 64 1.03 4.62 -3.30
CA PRO A 64 0.95 4.70 -1.84
C PRO A 64 2.16 5.46 -1.29
N TYR A 65 1.95 6.38 -0.34
CA TYR A 65 3.05 7.06 0.36
C TYR A 65 3.59 6.22 1.52
N LYS A 66 2.71 5.46 2.20
CA LYS A 66 3.03 4.71 3.41
C LYS A 66 2.59 3.26 3.30
N CYS A 67 3.23 2.38 4.07
CA CYS A 67 2.77 1.01 4.21
C CYS A 67 1.41 0.99 4.95
N PRO A 68 0.44 0.17 4.50
CA PRO A 68 -0.84 0.04 5.20
C PRO A 68 -0.75 -0.73 6.52
N PHE A 69 0.35 -1.44 6.78
CA PHE A 69 0.52 -2.28 7.97
C PHE A 69 1.50 -1.73 9.01
N CYS A 70 2.38 -0.82 8.61
CA CYS A 70 3.40 -0.27 9.50
C CYS A 70 3.60 1.20 9.23
N ASN A 71 4.35 1.87 10.10
CA ASN A 71 4.55 3.30 9.98
C ASN A 71 5.54 3.73 8.88
N GLN A 72 6.09 2.78 8.13
CA GLN A 72 7.08 3.06 7.11
C GLN A 72 6.50 3.87 5.95
N THR A 73 7.20 4.95 5.61
CA THR A 73 6.98 5.70 4.37
C THR A 73 7.82 5.04 3.29
N PHE A 74 7.24 4.78 2.11
CA PHE A 74 8.07 4.36 0.98
C PHE A 74 9.02 5.51 0.68
N SER A 75 10.32 5.22 0.67
CA SER A 75 11.32 6.11 0.09
C SER A 75 11.09 6.13 -1.42
N LEU A 76 10.01 6.76 -1.86
CA LEU A 76 9.81 7.18 -3.25
C LEU A 76 10.67 8.42 -3.56
N THR A 77 11.76 8.60 -2.84
CA THR A 77 12.88 9.37 -3.33
C THR A 77 13.47 8.55 -4.49
N PRO A 78 13.51 9.06 -5.74
CA PRO A 78 14.53 8.57 -6.65
C PRO A 78 15.83 8.67 -5.87
N ARG A 79 16.67 7.62 -5.87
CA ARG A 79 18.01 7.70 -5.27
C ARG A 79 18.68 8.94 -5.85
N ILE A 80 18.65 10.06 -5.12
CA ILE A 80 19.52 11.17 -5.40
C ILE A 80 20.88 10.60 -5.03
N LYS A 81 21.63 10.12 -6.02
CA LYS A 81 23.08 10.01 -5.90
C LYS A 81 23.59 11.44 -5.73
N GLN A 82 23.47 12.00 -4.54
CA GLN A 82 24.39 13.06 -4.14
C GLN A 82 25.56 12.35 -3.49
N GLY A 83 26.37 11.74 -4.36
CA GLY A 83 27.78 11.59 -4.06
C GLY A 83 28.43 12.93 -4.31
N GLU A 84 28.19 13.92 -3.45
CA GLU A 84 29.02 15.11 -3.32
C GLU A 84 29.10 15.40 -1.82
N ARG A 85 30.22 14.96 -1.25
CA ARG A 85 30.73 15.35 0.06
C ARG A 85 30.58 16.86 0.23
N LEU A 86 30.07 17.28 1.39
CA LEU A 86 30.61 18.46 2.03
C LEU A 86 31.97 18.10 2.65
#